data_AF-A0A828PS40-F1
#
_entry.id   AF-A0A828PS40-F1
#
_cell.length_a   1.000
_cell.length_b   1.000
_cell.length_c   1.000
_cell.angle_alpha   90.00
_cell.angle_beta   90.00
_cell.angle_gamma   90.00
#
_symmetry.space_group_name_H-M   'P 1'
#
loop_
_entity.id
_entity.type
_entity.pdbx_description
1 polymer ?
#
loop_
_entity_poly.entity_id
_entity_poly.type
_entity_poly.pdbx_seq_one_letter_code
_entity_poly.pdbx_strand_id
1 'polypeptide(L)' 'MSWNVGNKGHWFYWGLDGGRVSGLGGNARLGHHLMGTVIGLRGGWKGFYYDYFIGRPIRYPEGFSASKHVLGFNLNYAF' A
#
# COMPACT_ATOMS: atom_id res chain seq x y z
N MET A 1 -5.65 9.39 -2.25
CA MET A 1 -7.01 9.95 -2.41
C MET A 1 -8.04 8.88 -2.07
N SER A 2 -9.23 9.26 -1.60
CA SER A 2 -10.31 8.31 -1.30
C SER A 2 -11.68 8.86 -1.70
N TRP A 3 -12.58 7.98 -2.14
CA TRP A 3 -13.94 8.30 -2.56
C TRP A 3 -14.96 7.43 -1.84
N ASN A 4 -16.02 8.05 -1.32
CA ASN A 4 -17.12 7.32 -0.71
C ASN A 4 -17.99 6.70 -1.79
N VAL A 5 -18.13 5.38 -1.75
CA VAL A 5 -18.91 4.62 -2.72
C VAL A 5 -20.39 4.72 -2.32
N GLY A 6 -21.10 5.62 -3.01
CA GLY A 6 -22.55 5.78 -2.86
C GLY A 6 -22.99 6.32 -1.49
N ASN A 7 -22.11 6.97 -0.73
CA ASN A 7 -22.38 7.47 0.63
C ASN A 7 -22.80 6.38 1.63
N LYS A 8 -22.37 5.13 1.41
CA LYS A 8 -22.75 3.96 2.24
C LYS A 8 -21.73 3.58 3.32
N GLY A 9 -20.70 4.40 3.54
CA GLY A 9 -19.64 4.09 4.50
C GLY A 9 -18.56 3.15 3.96
N HIS A 10 -18.52 2.97 2.64
CA HIS A 10 -17.46 2.25 1.93
C HIS A 10 -16.63 3.24 1.12
N TRP A 11 -15.33 3.03 1.07
CA TRP A 11 -14.36 3.96 0.49
C TRP A 11 -13.40 3.21 -0.41
N PHE A 12 -13.42 3.55 -1.69
CA PHE A 12 -12.33 3.19 -2.59
C PHE A 12 -11.20 4.20 -2.40
N TYR A 13 -9.96 3.75 -2.40
CA TYR A 13 -8.81 4.63 -2.26
C TYR A 13 -7.63 4.18 -3.12
N TRP A 14 -6.74 5.13 -3.39
CA TRP A 14 -5.44 4.87 -3.98
C TRP A 14 -4.38 5.76 -3.35
N GLY A 15 -3.13 5.30 -3.41
CA GLY A 15 -1.97 6.00 -2.88
C GLY A 15 -0.71 5.73 -3.69
N LEU A 16 0.24 6.63 -3.49
CA LEU A 16 1.62 6.51 -3.94
C LEU A 16 2.52 6.78 -2.74
N ASP A 17 3.53 5.95 -2.56
CA ASP A 17 4.56 6.15 -1.55
C ASP A 17 5.96 6.10 -2.18
N GLY A 18 6.92 6.70 -1.49
CA GLY A 18 8.29 6.80 -1.94
C GLY A 18 9.23 6.92 -0.76
N GLY A 19 10.17 5.98 -0.64
CA GLY A 19 11.21 5.97 0.36
C GLY A 19 12.60 6.08 -0.28
N ARG A 20 13.49 6.86 0.35
CA ARG A 20 14.91 6.91 0.00
C ARG A 20 15.74 6.48 1.20
N VAL A 21 16.74 5.62 0.96
CA VAL A 21 17.70 5.21 1.99
C VAL A 21 19.05 5.88 1.72
N SER A 22 19.52 6.69 2.67
CA SER A 22 20.85 7.33 2.65
C SER A 22 21.70 6.88 3.84
N GLY A 23 22.94 6.46 3.60
CA GLY A 23 23.91 6.09 4.64
C GLY A 23 25.35 6.08 4.10
N LEU A 24 26.34 6.23 4.98
CA LEU A 24 27.77 6.44 4.68
C LEU A 24 28.52 5.22 4.09
N GLY A 25 27.82 4.12 3.77
CA GLY A 25 28.40 2.93 3.14
C GLY A 25 28.21 2.96 1.63
N GLY A 26 29.19 3.52 0.92
CA GLY A 26 29.19 3.61 -0.54
C GLY A 26 29.05 2.27 -1.26
N ASN A 27 28.44 2.32 -2.44
CA ASN A 27 28.55 1.38 -3.57
C ASN A 27 28.12 -0.09 -3.39
N ALA A 28 27.78 -0.56 -2.19
CA ALA A 28 27.41 -1.97 -1.96
C ALA A 28 25.90 -2.23 -1.78
N ARG A 29 25.05 -1.21 -1.83
CA ARG A 29 23.59 -1.35 -1.64
C ARG A 29 22.89 -1.22 -2.98
N LEU A 30 22.20 -2.31 -3.37
CA LEU A 30 21.29 -2.37 -4.52
C LEU A 30 20.25 -1.25 -4.38
N GLY A 31 20.51 -0.11 -5.02
CA GLY A 31 19.67 1.08 -5.21
C GLY A 31 19.16 1.83 -3.97
N HIS A 32 18.86 3.11 -4.18
CA HIS A 32 18.60 4.08 -3.10
C HIS A 32 17.14 4.54 -2.99
N HIS A 33 16.27 4.13 -3.91
CA HIS A 33 14.90 4.63 -3.99
C HIS A 33 13.93 3.47 -4.18
N LEU A 34 12.85 3.47 -3.41
CA LEU A 34 11.71 2.58 -3.56
C LEU A 34 10.46 3.44 -3.72
N MET A 35 9.67 3.18 -4.76
CA MET A 35 8.36 3.81 -4.94
C MET A 35 7.30 2.75 -5.11
N GLY A 36 6.20 2.88 -4.37
CA GLY A 36 5.06 1.99 -4.42
C GLY A 36 3.78 2.72 -4.82
N THR A 37 2.82 1.96 -5.33
CA THR A 37 1.43 2.36 -5.42
C THR A 37 0.56 1.38 -4.67
N VAL A 38 -0.54 1.86 -4.14
CA VAL A 38 -1.59 1.05 -3.54
C VAL A 38 -2.95 1.47 -4.08
N ILE A 39 -3.83 0.50 -4.28
CA ILE A 39 -5.27 0.71 -4.41
C ILE A 39 -5.97 -0.15 -3.36
N GLY A 40 -7.08 0.32 -2.82
CA GLY A 40 -7.81 -0.44 -1.81
C GLY A 40 -9.26 -0.05 -1.66
N LEU A 41 -9.98 -0.88 -0.93
CA LEU A 41 -11.39 -0.72 -0.57
C LEU A 41 -11.52 -0.97 0.93
N ARG A 42 -12.03 0.02 1.64
CA ARG A 42 -12.31 -0.08 3.07
C ARG A 42 -13.72 0.32 3.39
N GLY A 43 -14.26 -0.17 4.49
CA GLY A 43 -15.55 0.30 4.95
C GLY A 43 -16.00 -0.43 6.20
N GLY A 44 -17.21 -0.12 6.64
CA GLY A 44 -17.79 -0.80 7.79
C GLY A 44 -19.30 -0.78 7.77
N TRP A 45 -19.87 -1.75 8.48
CA TRP A 45 -21.30 -1.88 8.70
C TRP A 45 -21.58 -2.58 10.03
N LYS A 46 -22.39 -1.95 10.89
CA LYS A 46 -22.86 -2.52 12.17
C LYS A 46 -21.74 -3.14 13.02
N GLY A 47 -20.67 -2.39 13.28
CA GLY A 47 -19.55 -2.85 14.11
C GLY A 47 -18.52 -3.72 13.37
N PHE A 48 -18.82 -4.20 12.16
CA PHE A 48 -17.85 -4.87 11.30
C PHE A 48 -17.11 -3.86 10.42
N TYR A 49 -15.79 -3.96 10.34
CA TYR A 49 -14.93 -3.14 9.51
C TYR A 49 -13.99 -4.01 8.67
N TYR A 50 -13.71 -3.57 7.45
CA TYR A 50 -12.82 -4.24 6.54
C TYR A 50 -11.93 -3.26 5.79
N ASP A 51 -10.76 -3.72 5.38
CA ASP A 51 -9.87 -3.06 4.43
C ASP A 51 -9.21 -4.14 3.55
N TYR A 52 -9.28 -3.99 2.24
CA TYR A 52 -8.61 -4.85 1.26
C TYR A 52 -7.79 -3.98 0.33
N PHE A 53 -6.53 -4.33 0.10
CA PHE A 53 -5.65 -3.53 -0.75
C PHE A 53 -4.70 -4.37 -1.60
N ILE A 54 -4.33 -3.79 -2.74
CA ILE A 54 -3.35 -4.29 -3.68
C ILE A 54 -2.26 -3.24 -3.84
N GLY A 55 -1.05 -3.59 -3.46
CA GLY A 55 0.15 -2.80 -3.64
C GLY A 55 0.97 -3.29 -4.84
N ARG A 56 1.66 -2.38 -5.52
CA ARG A 56 2.67 -2.70 -6.53
C ARG A 56 3.87 -1.77 -6.41
N PRO A 57 5.11 -2.29 -6.41
CA PRO A 57 6.28 -1.45 -6.56
C PRO A 57 6.32 -0.87 -7.98
N ILE A 58 6.42 0.46 -8.10
CA ILE A 58 6.58 1.18 -9.38
C ILE A 58 8.06 1.28 -9.73
N ARG A 59 8.92 1.58 -8.75
CA ARG A 59 10.38 1.64 -8.93
C ARG A 59 11.05 0.95 -7.77
N TYR A 60 11.96 0.03 -8.07
CA TYR A 60 12.78 -0.67 -7.10
C TYR A 60 14.19 -0.85 -7.68
N PRO A 61 15.22 -1.00 -6.83
CA PRO A 61 16.59 -1.20 -7.28
C PRO A 61 16.78 -2.39 -8.21
N GLU A 62 17.66 -2.25 -9.20
CA GLU A 62 18.13 -3.40 -10.00
C GLU A 62 18.76 -4.45 -9.08
N GLY A 63 18.34 -5.71 -9.23
CA GLY A 63 18.74 -6.84 -8.38
C GLY A 63 17.88 -7.06 -7.13
N PHE A 64 16.88 -6.21 -6.86
CA PHE A 64 15.90 -6.45 -5.80
C PHE A 64 14.74 -7.31 -6.33
N SER A 65 14.61 -8.54 -5.83
CA SER A 65 13.51 -9.44 -6.19
C SER A 65 12.25 -9.08 -5.40
N ALA A 66 11.58 -8.00 -5.79
CA ALA A 66 10.28 -7.64 -5.22
C ALA A 66 9.17 -8.41 -5.92
N SER A 67 8.22 -8.96 -5.15
CA SER A 67 6.96 -9.49 -5.70
C SER A 67 6.27 -8.42 -6.53
N LYS A 68 5.82 -8.79 -7.74
CA LYS A 68 5.19 -7.86 -8.70
C LYS A 68 3.92 -7.20 -8.14
N HIS A 69 3.27 -7.85 -7.17
CA HIS A 69 2.08 -7.38 -6.47
C HIS A 69 2.10 -7.85 -5.01
N VAL A 70 1.58 -7.02 -4.11
CA VAL A 70 1.34 -7.33 -2.70
C VAL A 70 -0.16 -7.24 -2.46
N LEU A 71 -0.73 -8.27 -1.83
CA LEU A 71 -2.14 -8.27 -1.42
C LEU A 71 -2.18 -8.22 0.10
N GLY A 72 -3.06 -7.38 0.65
CA GLY A 72 -3.28 -7.29 2.08
C GLY A 72 -4.75 -7.13 2.40
N PHE A 73 -5.14 -7.61 3.57
CA PHE A 73 -6.48 -7.45 4.09
C PHE A 73 -6.45 -7.24 5.61
N ASN A 74 -7.44 -6.52 6.12
CA ASN A 74 -7.69 -6.33 7.54
C ASN A 74 -9.19 -6.45 7.79
N LEU A 75 -9.54 -7.15 8.88
CA LEU A 75 -10.90 -7.32 9.35
C LEU A 75 -10.94 -7.00 10.83
N ASN A 76 -11.96 -6.26 11.25
CA ASN A 76 -12.18 -5.90 12.64
C ASN A 76 -13.67 -5.98 12.97
N TYR A 77 -13.98 -6.34 14.21
CA TYR A 77 -15.32 -6.31 14.75
C TYR A 77 -15.31 -5.65 16.12
N ALA A 78 -16.13 -4.62 16.30
CA ALA A 78 -16.32 -3.90 17.55
C ALA A 78 -17.67 -4.29 18.17
N PHE A 79 -17.64 -4.67 19.45
CA PHE A 79 -18.80 -5.06 20.26
C PHE A 79 -19.10 -4.03 21.34
#